data_AF-A0A3D4PM00-F1
#
_entry.id   AF-A0A3D4PM00-F1
#
_cell.length_a   1.000
_cell.length_b   1.000
_cell.length_c   1.000
_cell.angle_alpha   90.00
_cell.angle_beta   90.00
_cell.angle_gamma   90.00
#
_symmetry.space_group_name_H-M   'P 1'
#
loop_
_entity.id
_entity.type
_entity.pdbx_description
1 polymer ?
#
loop_
_entity_poly.entity_id
_entity_poly.type
_entity_poly.pdbx_seq_one_letter_code
_entity_poly.pdbx_strand_id
1 'polypeptide(L)' 'PRYLMGVGKPVDLLESIIRGIDLFDCVMPTRNGRNAMAFTSNGPVKIRNAKYQRDVTPLDPEGPSEVGRIYSKGYLRHL' A
#
# COMPACT_ATOMS: atom_id res chain seq x y z
N PRO A 1 2.92 26.21 4.31
CA PRO A 1 2.65 24.89 3.69
C PRO A 1 3.26 24.78 2.28
N ARG A 2 4.19 23.85 2.09
CA ARG A 2 4.82 23.51 0.80
C ARG A 2 4.17 22.24 0.24
N TYR A 3 3.64 22.32 -0.97
CA TYR A 3 2.93 21.22 -1.63
C TYR A 3 3.78 20.62 -2.76
N LEU A 4 3.93 19.28 -2.77
CA LEU A 4 4.65 18.55 -3.79
C LEU A 4 3.70 17.66 -4.59
N MET A 5 3.51 18.02 -5.86
CA MET A 5 2.55 17.33 -6.73
C MET A 5 3.10 16.04 -7.33
N GLY A 6 2.28 14.99 -7.33
CA GLY A 6 2.55 13.75 -8.06
C GLY A 6 3.57 12.80 -7.41
N VAL A 7 3.90 12.98 -6.13
CA VAL A 7 4.84 12.15 -5.37
C VAL A 7 4.09 11.32 -4.34
N GLY A 8 4.37 10.00 -4.27
CA GLY A 8 3.63 9.13 -3.35
C GLY A 8 4.31 7.84 -2.92
N LYS A 9 5.52 7.49 -3.41
CA LYS A 9 6.22 6.32 -2.87
C LYS A 9 6.58 6.59 -1.41
N PRO A 10 6.44 5.61 -0.50
CA PRO A 10 6.73 5.81 0.92
C PRO A 10 8.12 6.42 1.20
N VAL A 11 9.16 5.97 0.48
CA VAL A 11 10.52 6.51 0.62
C VAL A 11 10.61 7.97 0.16
N ASP A 12 10.01 8.31 -0.98
CA ASP A 12 10.03 9.67 -1.53
C ASP A 12 9.29 10.66 -0.61
N LEU A 13 8.22 10.20 0.06
CA LEU A 13 7.50 11.00 1.05
C LEU A 13 8.41 11.34 2.24
N LEU A 14 9.13 10.36 2.81
CA LEU A 14 10.05 10.58 3.93
C LEU A 14 11.16 11.57 3.57
N GLU A 15 11.80 11.38 2.41
CA GLU A 15 12.84 12.28 1.90
C GLU A 15 12.33 13.71 1.69
N SER A 16 11.10 13.85 1.19
CA SER A 16 10.48 15.16 0.93
C SER A 16 10.05 15.86 2.22
N ILE A 17 9.58 15.12 3.23
CA ILE A 17 9.27 15.64 4.57
C ILE A 17 10.55 16.21 5.21
N ILE A 18 11.69 15.49 5.12
CA ILE A 18 13.00 15.97 5.62
C ILE A 18 13.41 17.29 4.92
N ARG A 19 13.02 17.46 3.65
CA ARG A 19 13.26 18.69 2.86
C ARG A 19 12.21 19.79 3.09
N GLY A 20 11.26 19.57 4.00
CA GLY A 20 10.27 20.55 4.43
C GLY A 20 9.02 20.63 3.55
N ILE A 21 8.62 19.56 2.88
CA ILE A 21 7.32 19.46 2.19
C ILE A 21 6.22 19.05 3.18
N ASP A 22 5.07 19.72 3.11
CA ASP A 22 3.95 19.56 4.06
C ASP A 22 2.76 18.81 3.45
N LEU A 23 2.57 18.86 2.12
CA LEU A 23 1.41 18.31 1.42
C LEU A 23 1.83 17.52 0.18
N PHE A 24 1.08 16.47 -0.15
CA PHE A 24 1.35 15.56 -1.27
C PHE A 24 0.06 15.06 -1.92
N ASP A 25 0.12 14.80 -3.23
CA ASP A 25 -0.90 14.02 -3.95
C ASP A 25 -0.25 12.98 -4.86
N CYS A 26 -0.90 11.84 -5.04
CA CYS A 26 -0.42 10.82 -5.97
C CYS A 26 -1.52 9.82 -6.34
N VAL A 27 -1.59 9.46 -7.62
CA VAL A 27 -2.47 8.37 -8.11
C VAL A 27 -1.94 6.97 -7.79
N MET A 28 -0.70 6.86 -7.30
CA MET A 28 -0.02 5.58 -7.13
C MET A 28 -0.78 4.59 -6.22
N PRO A 29 -1.32 4.97 -5.05
CA PRO A 29 -2.04 4.02 -4.20
C PRO A 29 -3.27 3.41 -4.89
N THR A 30 -4.08 4.22 -5.57
CA THR A 30 -5.30 3.77 -6.27
C THR A 30 -4.98 3.01 -7.56
N ARG A 31 -3.92 3.38 -8.28
CA ARG A 31 -3.44 2.64 -9.46
C ARG A 31 -2.87 1.28 -9.08
N ASN A 32 -2.10 1.20 -8.00
CA ASN A 32 -1.50 -0.05 -7.53
C ASN A 32 -2.57 -1.00 -6.98
N GLY A 33 -3.54 -0.49 -6.22
CA GLY A 33 -4.66 -1.29 -5.73
C GLY A 33 -5.42 -1.98 -6.87
N ARG A 34 -5.76 -1.23 -7.94
CA ARG A 34 -6.39 -1.79 -9.15
C ARG A 34 -5.55 -2.84 -9.86
N ASN A 35 -4.22 -2.73 -9.76
CA ASN A 35 -3.26 -3.68 -10.34
C ASN A 35 -2.78 -4.75 -9.35
N ALA A 36 -3.57 -5.02 -8.29
CA ALA A 36 -3.31 -6.06 -7.28
C ALA A 36 -1.96 -5.92 -6.56
N MET A 37 -1.56 -4.67 -6.26
CA MET A 37 -0.41 -4.36 -5.42
C MET A 37 -0.83 -3.49 -4.25
N ALA A 38 -0.49 -3.92 -3.04
CA ALA A 38 -0.78 -3.21 -1.80
C ALA A 38 0.51 -2.77 -1.11
N PHE A 39 0.46 -1.65 -0.39
CA PHE A 39 1.51 -1.25 0.54
C PHE A 39 1.14 -1.76 1.93
N THR A 40 2.08 -2.45 2.59
CA THR A 40 1.92 -2.92 3.97
C THR A 40 3.10 -2.42 4.81
N SER A 41 2.99 -2.59 6.12
CA SER A 41 4.05 -2.30 7.09
C SER A 41 5.36 -3.04 6.79
N ASN A 42 5.28 -4.19 6.11
CA ASN A 42 6.43 -5.01 5.70
C ASN A 42 6.87 -4.75 4.24
N GLY A 43 6.37 -3.68 3.62
CA GLY A 43 6.68 -3.30 2.25
C GLY A 43 5.60 -3.70 1.22
N PRO A 44 5.91 -3.59 -0.09
CA PRO A 44 4.92 -3.83 -1.12
C PRO A 44 4.60 -5.31 -1.32
N VAL A 45 3.31 -5.63 -1.42
CA VAL A 45 2.80 -6.99 -1.66
C VAL A 45 2.07 -7.04 -3.00
N LYS A 46 2.49 -7.94 -3.89
CA LYS A 46 1.78 -8.25 -5.15
C LYS A 46 0.85 -9.45 -4.93
N ILE A 47 -0.44 -9.17 -4.80
CA ILE A 47 -1.45 -10.13 -4.33
C ILE A 47 -1.70 -11.27 -5.33
N ARG A 48 -1.52 -11.01 -6.63
CA ARG A 48 -1.65 -12.04 -7.69
C ARG A 48 -0.61 -13.16 -7.62
N ASN A 49 0.47 -13.00 -6.85
CA ASN A 49 1.52 -14.04 -6.71
C ASN A 49 0.93 -15.37 -6.21
N ALA A 50 1.38 -16.48 -6.79
CA ALA A 50 0.86 -17.82 -6.49
C ALA A 50 1.00 -18.22 -5.01
N LYS A 51 2.04 -17.73 -4.31
CA LYS A 51 2.25 -17.98 -2.89
C LYS A 51 1.08 -17.58 -1.98
N TYR A 52 0.23 -16.65 -2.42
CA TYR A 52 -0.92 -16.19 -1.64
C TYR A 52 -2.20 -17.00 -1.89
N GLN A 53 -2.21 -17.97 -2.81
CA GLN A 53 -3.42 -18.69 -3.23
C GLN A 53 -4.20 -19.37 -2.08
N ARG A 54 -3.50 -19.83 -1.04
CA ARG A 54 -4.11 -20.46 0.15
C ARG A 54 -3.71 -19.75 1.45
N ASP A 55 -3.24 -18.51 1.34
CA ASP A 55 -2.78 -17.74 2.48
C ASP A 55 -3.98 -17.15 3.24
N VAL A 56 -4.23 -17.69 4.43
CA VAL A 56 -5.33 -17.25 5.32
C VAL A 56 -4.94 -16.07 6.20
N THR A 57 -3.67 -15.62 6.15
CA THR A 57 -3.23 -14.46 6.93
C THR A 57 -3.79 -13.16 6.35
N PRO A 58 -4.03 -12.15 7.20
CA PRO A 58 -4.48 -10.84 6.73
C PRO A 58 -3.42 -10.16 5.88
N LEU A 59 -3.83 -9.15 5.12
CA LEU A 59 -2.93 -8.36 4.28
C LEU A 59 -1.87 -7.64 5.11
N ASP A 60 -2.30 -6.95 6.18
CA ASP A 60 -1.46 -6.25 7.14
C ASP A 60 -2.14 -6.25 8.52
N PRO A 61 -1.76 -7.18 9.45
CA PRO A 61 -2.43 -7.33 10.74
C PRO A 61 -2.39 -6.07 11.62
N GLU A 62 -1.28 -5.34 11.57
CA GLU A 62 -1.07 -4.10 12.34
C GLU A 62 -1.35 -2.85 11.49
N GLY A 63 -1.89 -3.03 10.27
CA GLY A 63 -2.16 -1.96 9.34
C GLY A 63 -3.30 -1.05 9.82
N PRO A 64 -3.35 0.22 9.39
CA PRO A 64 -4.36 1.18 9.83
C PRO A 64 -5.76 0.86 9.25
N SER A 65 -5.83 0.17 8.12
CA SER A 65 -7.09 -0.15 7.44
C SER A 65 -7.72 -1.44 7.97
N GLU A 66 -9.00 -1.37 8.32
CA GLU A 66 -9.80 -2.53 8.72
C GLU A 66 -9.82 -3.63 7.64
N VAL A 67 -9.94 -3.25 6.36
CA VAL A 67 -9.90 -4.17 5.22
C VAL A 67 -8.59 -4.98 5.20
N GLY A 68 -7.47 -4.34 5.55
CA GLY A 68 -6.16 -4.98 5.62
C GLY A 68 -6.03 -6.00 6.75
N ARG A 69 -6.85 -5.87 7.80
CA ARG A 69 -6.87 -6.75 8.99
C ARG A 69 -7.89 -7.88 8.89
N ILE A 70 -9.00 -7.69 8.19
CA ILE A 70 -10.11 -8.65 8.11
C ILE A 70 -9.93 -9.65 6.97
N TYR A 71 -9.55 -9.19 5.78
CA TYR A 71 -9.52 -10.05 4.61
C TYR A 71 -8.17 -10.76 4.44
N SER A 72 -8.25 -12.06 4.15
CA SER A 72 -7.05 -12.86 3.90
C SER A 72 -6.43 -12.54 2.54
N LYS A 73 -5.10 -12.72 2.43
CA LYS A 73 -4.39 -12.55 1.16
C LYS A 73 -4.91 -13.50 0.08
N GLY A 74 -5.32 -14.71 0.45
CA GLY A 74 -5.93 -15.67 -0.46
C GLY A 74 -7.29 -15.22 -0.99
N TYR A 75 -8.13 -14.63 -0.13
CA TYR A 75 -9.40 -14.05 -0.55
C TYR A 75 -9.18 -12.87 -1.50
N LEU A 76 -8.31 -11.93 -1.14
CA LEU A 76 -7.99 -10.76 -2.00
C LEU A 76 -7.37 -11.15 -3.35
N ARG A 77 -6.66 -12.28 -3.42
CA ARG A 77 -6.13 -12.81 -4.69
C ARG A 77 -7.21 -13.43 -5.56
N HIS A 78 -8.25 -14.01 -4.94
CA HIS A 78 -9.32 -14.68 -5.65
C HIS A 78 -10.25 -13.69 -6.37
N LEU A 79 -10.49 -12.52 -5.77
CA LEU A 79 -11.20 -11.38 -6.36
C LEU A 79 -10.50 -10.86 -7.64
#